data_AF-A0A2V9GEB4-F1
#
_entry.id   AF-A0A2V9GEB4-F1
#
_cell.length_a   1.000
_cell.length_b   1.000
_cell.length_c   1.000
_cell.angle_alpha   90.00
_cell.angle_beta   90.00
_cell.angle_gamma   90.00
#
_symmetry.space_group_name_H-M   'P 1'
#
loop_
_entity.id
_entity.type
_entity.pdbx_description
1 polymer ?
#
loop_
_entity_poly.entity_id
_entity_poly.type
_entity_poly.pdbx_seq_one_letter_code
_entity_poly.pdbx_strand_id
1 'polypeptide(L)'
;MHKSWNHFIESTKVNNAHPRLPEHFHALRKLSRLKTLRQDLASRWDRQVAALGTPPSSEMGEEVEKTLMQFCDSIENCLGWHEHTWLPLQQQLEDLGFRWEKFLAEQPAVVGADGELVRIGKAVNQSLLAILDSRYKRLKLLQLEEEMRDLKNRLKLRARLAKSSKVISKLLAAVKDEHSNDYRDAYERLLELKSRQADLDLRRTLLAKLESAAPSWAAAIRNRTGVHGRGEPPRDPTAAWTWRQLNDELDRRAGVSLEALQTRSEKFREQLRRITVSLIDKRAWSAQARRTSSRQRQALVGWLDTIRRIGKGHGIRVSLLRAEAARKMSECRSAVPVWVMPLSRVVENFDPRSTRFDVVIIDEASQSDVMALVALYLGKTVLVVGDHEQVSPSAVGQDLGIIQNLIFQYLPGIPNSDLYDGQISIYDLARQSF
;
A
#
# COMPACT_ATOMS: atom_id res chain seq x y z
N MET A 1 -52.88 -93.58 -67.11
CA MET A 1 -52.15 -92.92 -66.02
C MET A 1 -52.26 -93.77 -64.77
N HIS A 2 -51.15 -93.94 -64.04
CA HIS A 2 -51.06 -94.76 -62.83
C HIS A 2 -52.09 -94.30 -61.77
N LYS A 3 -52.78 -95.22 -61.07
CA LYS A 3 -53.84 -94.90 -60.07
C LYS A 3 -53.36 -93.90 -59.01
N SER A 4 -52.07 -93.99 -58.66
CA SER A 4 -51.37 -93.07 -57.74
C SER A 4 -51.21 -91.64 -58.28
N TRP A 5 -51.11 -91.47 -59.60
CA TRP A 5 -50.95 -90.15 -60.24
C TRP A 5 -52.26 -89.38 -60.30
N ASN A 6 -53.37 -90.05 -60.60
CA ASN A 6 -54.69 -89.42 -60.57
C ASN A 6 -55.06 -88.98 -59.14
N HIS A 7 -54.78 -89.83 -58.15
CA HIS A 7 -54.96 -89.49 -56.74
C HIS A 7 -54.08 -88.30 -56.31
N PHE A 8 -52.85 -88.19 -56.80
CA PHE A 8 -51.97 -87.05 -56.53
C PHE A 8 -52.52 -85.73 -57.10
N ILE A 9 -53.06 -85.74 -58.33
CA ILE A 9 -53.65 -84.55 -58.95
C ILE A 9 -54.94 -84.13 -58.23
N GLU A 10 -55.76 -85.08 -57.76
CA GLU A 10 -56.99 -84.80 -57.02
C GLU A 10 -56.74 -84.27 -55.60
N SER A 11 -55.68 -84.74 -54.93
CA SER A 11 -55.33 -84.38 -53.55
C SER A 11 -54.44 -83.14 -53.43
N THR A 12 -53.92 -82.59 -54.54
CA THR A 12 -53.04 -81.42 -54.52
C THR A 12 -53.67 -80.21 -55.21
N LYS A 13 -53.43 -79.02 -54.66
CA LYS A 13 -53.90 -77.74 -55.20
C LYS A 13 -52.75 -76.73 -55.26
N VAL A 14 -52.73 -75.94 -56.33
CA VAL A 14 -51.89 -74.75 -56.48
C VAL A 14 -52.85 -73.58 -56.76
N ASN A 15 -52.83 -72.53 -55.93
CA ASN A 15 -53.78 -71.41 -55.99
C ASN A 15 -55.26 -71.86 -56.08
N ASN A 16 -55.65 -72.83 -55.23
CA ASN A 16 -56.99 -73.43 -55.17
C ASN A 16 -57.45 -74.22 -56.42
N ALA A 17 -56.58 -74.44 -57.41
CA ALA A 17 -56.86 -75.24 -58.60
C ALA A 17 -55.95 -76.49 -58.71
N HIS A 18 -56.40 -77.50 -59.44
CA HIS A 18 -55.61 -78.72 -59.70
C HIS A 18 -54.39 -78.42 -60.60
N PRO A 19 -53.24 -79.11 -60.40
CA PRO A 19 -52.04 -78.90 -61.19
C PRO A 19 -52.25 -79.32 -62.65
N ARG A 20 -51.94 -78.42 -63.59
CA ARG A 20 -52.12 -78.64 -65.05
C ARG A 20 -50.88 -78.24 -65.85
N LEU A 21 -50.20 -77.18 -65.43
CA LEU A 21 -48.97 -76.68 -66.07
C LEU A 21 -47.73 -77.29 -65.42
N PRO A 22 -46.61 -77.45 -66.16
CA PRO A 22 -45.32 -77.90 -65.59
C PRO A 22 -44.91 -77.10 -64.35
N GLU A 23 -45.17 -75.79 -64.34
CA GLU A 23 -44.93 -74.89 -63.21
C GLU A 23 -45.67 -75.30 -61.94
N HIS A 24 -46.91 -75.79 -62.05
CA HIS A 24 -47.70 -76.25 -60.89
C HIS A 24 -47.05 -77.50 -60.26
N PHE A 25 -46.58 -78.43 -61.08
CA PHE A 25 -45.87 -79.63 -60.60
C PHE A 25 -44.49 -79.27 -60.01
N HIS A 26 -43.79 -78.28 -60.57
CA HIS A 26 -42.57 -77.74 -59.97
C HIS A 26 -42.82 -77.10 -58.61
N ALA A 27 -43.89 -76.31 -58.45
CA ALA A 27 -44.28 -75.71 -57.18
C ALA A 27 -44.65 -76.78 -56.13
N LEU A 28 -45.42 -77.81 -56.49
CA LEU A 28 -45.73 -78.93 -55.60
C LEU A 28 -44.48 -79.73 -55.21
N ARG A 29 -43.54 -79.95 -56.13
CA ARG A 29 -42.24 -80.58 -55.82
C ARG A 29 -41.42 -79.73 -54.85
N LYS A 30 -41.41 -78.40 -55.01
CA LYS A 30 -40.73 -77.46 -54.10
C LYS A 30 -41.39 -77.46 -52.72
N LEU A 31 -42.72 -77.44 -52.65
CA LEU A 31 -43.48 -77.53 -51.40
C LEU A 31 -43.24 -78.86 -50.68
N SER A 32 -43.27 -79.99 -51.40
CA SER A 32 -42.95 -81.31 -50.84
C SER A 32 -41.54 -81.32 -50.28
N ARG A 33 -40.56 -80.81 -51.03
CA ARG A 33 -39.17 -80.69 -50.56
C ARG A 33 -39.06 -79.81 -49.31
N LEU A 34 -39.76 -78.67 -49.27
CA LEU A 34 -39.80 -77.78 -48.11
C LEU A 34 -40.38 -78.50 -46.89
N LYS A 35 -41.49 -79.23 -47.03
CA LYS A 35 -42.10 -80.00 -45.95
C LYS A 35 -41.16 -81.09 -45.43
N THR A 36 -40.47 -81.82 -46.31
CA THR A 36 -39.46 -82.80 -45.90
C THR A 36 -38.31 -82.15 -45.14
N LEU A 37 -37.77 -81.04 -45.64
CA LEU A 37 -36.70 -80.31 -44.95
C LEU A 37 -37.13 -79.78 -43.57
N ARG A 38 -38.36 -79.29 -43.44
CA ARG A 38 -38.92 -78.87 -42.14
C ARG A 38 -39.06 -80.06 -41.17
N GLN A 39 -39.53 -81.20 -41.65
CA GLN A 39 -39.64 -82.43 -40.85
C GLN A 39 -38.26 -82.92 -40.39
N ASP A 40 -37.26 -82.92 -41.28
CA ASP A 40 -35.89 -83.30 -40.96
C ASP A 40 -35.26 -82.33 -39.94
N LEU A 41 -35.49 -81.02 -40.10
CA LEU A 41 -35.02 -79.98 -39.18
C LEU A 41 -35.68 -80.11 -37.80
N ALA A 42 -37.00 -80.28 -37.77
CA ALA A 42 -37.79 -80.49 -36.55
C ALA A 42 -37.31 -81.74 -35.78
N SER A 43 -37.13 -82.87 -36.48
CA SER A 43 -36.62 -84.11 -35.89
C SER A 43 -35.22 -83.95 -35.30
N ARG A 44 -34.32 -83.20 -35.98
CA ARG A 44 -33.00 -82.90 -35.46
C ARG A 44 -33.05 -82.00 -34.23
N TRP A 45 -33.86 -80.95 -34.26
CA TRP A 45 -34.08 -80.05 -33.12
C TRP A 45 -34.58 -80.80 -31.89
N ASP A 46 -35.61 -81.63 -32.05
CA ASP A 46 -36.22 -82.34 -30.93
C ASP A 46 -35.23 -83.31 -30.27
N ARG A 47 -34.42 -83.97 -31.09
CA ARG A 47 -33.40 -84.91 -30.61
C ARG A 47 -32.23 -84.22 -29.89
N GLN A 48 -31.80 -83.06 -30.36
CA GLN A 48 -30.53 -82.45 -29.93
C GLN A 48 -30.70 -81.28 -28.96
N VAL A 49 -31.80 -80.54 -29.06
CA VAL A 49 -32.01 -79.28 -28.31
C VAL A 49 -33.24 -79.35 -27.41
N ALA A 50 -34.35 -79.93 -27.88
CA ALA A 50 -35.53 -80.11 -27.02
C ALA A 50 -35.27 -81.10 -25.88
N ALA A 51 -34.45 -82.13 -26.14
CA ALA A 51 -33.96 -83.06 -25.11
C ALA A 51 -33.18 -82.37 -23.96
N LEU A 52 -32.68 -81.15 -24.19
CA LEU A 52 -31.97 -80.34 -23.19
C LEU A 52 -32.89 -79.35 -22.44
N GLY A 53 -34.20 -79.41 -22.65
CA GLY A 53 -35.21 -78.63 -21.93
C GLY A 53 -35.78 -77.43 -22.68
N THR A 54 -35.54 -77.30 -23.98
CA THR A 54 -36.21 -76.29 -24.83
C THR A 54 -37.54 -76.79 -25.39
N PRO A 55 -38.48 -75.91 -25.79
CA PRO A 55 -39.74 -76.33 -26.38
C PRO A 55 -39.54 -77.21 -27.62
N PRO A 56 -40.37 -78.26 -27.80
CA PRO A 56 -40.31 -79.11 -28.98
C PRO A 56 -40.79 -78.38 -30.24
N SER A 57 -40.38 -78.89 -31.40
CA SER A 57 -40.72 -78.34 -32.72
C SER A 57 -42.23 -78.23 -32.97
N SER A 58 -43.04 -79.04 -32.29
CA SER A 58 -44.51 -78.99 -32.35
C SER A 58 -45.13 -77.68 -31.87
N GLU A 59 -44.40 -76.91 -31.05
CA GLU A 59 -44.86 -75.63 -30.50
C GLU A 59 -44.40 -74.42 -31.34
N MET A 60 -43.67 -74.63 -32.45
CA MET A 60 -42.97 -73.58 -33.20
C MET A 60 -43.71 -73.03 -34.43
N GLY A 61 -44.93 -73.48 -34.68
CA GLY A 61 -45.76 -73.07 -35.83
C GLY A 61 -45.36 -73.74 -37.16
N GLU A 62 -46.00 -73.32 -38.27
CA GLU A 62 -45.78 -73.95 -39.59
C GLU A 62 -44.41 -73.64 -40.23
N GLU A 63 -43.79 -72.52 -39.86
CA GLU A 63 -42.49 -72.05 -40.37
C GLU A 63 -41.39 -72.21 -39.32
N VAL A 64 -41.17 -73.46 -38.89
CA VAL A 64 -40.21 -73.85 -37.83
C VAL A 64 -38.82 -73.21 -38.03
N GLU A 65 -38.35 -73.10 -39.27
CA GLU A 65 -37.05 -72.49 -39.58
C GLU A 65 -36.93 -71.03 -39.12
N LYS A 66 -38.01 -70.24 -39.16
CA LYS A 66 -37.98 -68.82 -38.75
C LYS A 66 -37.88 -68.68 -37.24
N THR A 67 -38.55 -69.57 -36.51
CA THR A 67 -38.48 -69.64 -35.04
C THR A 67 -37.09 -70.12 -34.61
N LEU A 68 -36.56 -71.17 -35.27
CA LEU A 68 -35.24 -71.72 -34.95
C LEU A 68 -34.07 -70.78 -35.27
N MET A 69 -34.20 -69.90 -36.28
CA MET A 69 -33.19 -68.87 -36.56
C MET A 69 -32.91 -67.97 -35.35
N GLN A 70 -33.86 -67.76 -34.44
CA GLN A 70 -33.66 -66.95 -33.24
C GLN A 70 -32.69 -67.60 -32.23
N PHE A 71 -32.47 -68.92 -32.33
CA PHE A 71 -31.55 -69.66 -31.47
C PHE A 71 -30.15 -69.82 -32.07
N CYS A 72 -29.97 -69.54 -33.37
CA CYS A 72 -28.70 -69.72 -34.06
C CYS A 72 -27.56 -68.98 -33.36
N ASP A 73 -27.71 -67.68 -33.09
CA ASP A 73 -26.68 -66.87 -32.43
C ASP A 73 -26.32 -67.42 -31.04
N SER A 74 -27.32 -67.87 -30.27
CA SER A 74 -27.08 -68.43 -28.93
C SER A 74 -26.34 -69.77 -29.01
N ILE A 75 -26.70 -70.62 -29.96
CA ILE A 75 -26.03 -71.91 -30.19
C ILE A 75 -24.59 -71.68 -30.66
N GLU A 76 -24.36 -70.77 -31.60
CA GLU A 76 -23.03 -70.39 -32.07
C GLU A 76 -22.16 -69.85 -30.94
N ASN A 77 -22.71 -68.95 -30.10
CA ASN A 77 -22.03 -68.44 -28.92
C ASN A 77 -21.67 -69.55 -27.91
N CYS A 78 -22.57 -70.50 -27.66
CA CYS A 78 -22.31 -71.63 -26.77
C CYS A 78 -21.24 -72.56 -27.33
N LEU A 79 -21.28 -72.87 -28.63
CA LEU A 79 -20.28 -73.70 -29.30
C LEU A 79 -18.90 -73.01 -29.32
N GLY A 80 -18.87 -71.70 -29.48
CA GLY A 80 -17.66 -70.88 -29.48
C GLY A 80 -17.15 -70.48 -28.09
N TRP A 81 -17.90 -70.73 -27.01
CA TRP A 81 -17.60 -70.22 -25.67
C TRP A 81 -16.20 -70.58 -25.18
N HIS A 82 -15.79 -71.84 -25.35
CA HIS A 82 -14.49 -72.29 -24.84
C HIS A 82 -13.33 -71.55 -25.51
N GLU A 83 -13.36 -71.44 -26.84
CA GLU A 83 -12.31 -70.79 -27.63
C GLU A 83 -12.32 -69.27 -27.48
N HIS A 84 -13.49 -68.64 -27.58
CA HIS A 84 -13.61 -67.19 -27.67
C HIS A 84 -13.75 -66.50 -26.31
N THR A 85 -14.18 -67.22 -25.27
CA THR A 85 -14.41 -66.64 -23.93
C THR A 85 -13.50 -67.26 -22.88
N TRP A 86 -13.47 -68.58 -22.76
CA TRP A 86 -12.76 -69.24 -21.66
C TRP A 86 -11.24 -69.22 -21.81
N LEU A 87 -10.70 -69.64 -22.96
CA LEU A 87 -9.25 -69.68 -23.20
C LEU A 87 -8.57 -68.30 -23.02
N PRO A 88 -9.12 -67.17 -23.52
CA PRO A 88 -8.55 -65.85 -23.25
C PRO A 88 -8.49 -65.50 -21.76
N LEU A 89 -9.53 -65.85 -20.98
CA LEU A 89 -9.55 -65.59 -19.54
C LEU A 89 -8.53 -66.47 -18.80
N GLN A 90 -8.42 -67.73 -19.19
CA GLN A 90 -7.39 -68.63 -18.65
C GLN A 90 -5.99 -68.08 -18.94
N GLN A 91 -5.72 -67.67 -20.18
CA GLN A 91 -4.43 -67.09 -20.56
C GLN A 91 -4.10 -65.84 -19.75
N GLN A 92 -5.06 -64.94 -19.54
CA GLN A 92 -4.85 -63.74 -18.71
C GLN A 92 -4.47 -64.09 -17.26
N LEU A 93 -5.07 -65.15 -16.68
CA LEU A 93 -4.68 -65.63 -15.34
C LEU A 93 -3.25 -66.18 -15.34
N GLU A 94 -2.90 -66.96 -16.36
CA GLU A 94 -1.56 -67.52 -16.52
C GLU A 94 -0.49 -66.44 -16.72
N ASP A 95 -0.79 -65.39 -17.49
CA ASP A 95 0.09 -64.23 -17.70
C ASP A 95 0.34 -63.45 -16.39
N LEU A 96 -0.63 -63.46 -15.47
CA LEU A 96 -0.47 -62.93 -14.11
C LEU A 96 0.32 -63.88 -13.19
N GLY A 97 0.79 -65.02 -13.70
CA GLY A 97 1.55 -66.04 -12.99
C GLY A 97 0.70 -67.08 -12.27
N PHE A 98 -0.61 -67.15 -12.52
CA PHE A 98 -1.48 -68.18 -11.96
C PHE A 98 -1.23 -69.52 -12.65
N ARG A 99 -0.95 -70.58 -11.87
CA ARG A 99 -0.69 -71.92 -12.44
C ARG A 99 -1.98 -72.69 -12.61
N TRP A 100 -2.71 -72.42 -13.70
CA TRP A 100 -4.03 -73.00 -13.98
C TRP A 100 -4.02 -74.53 -14.01
N GLU A 101 -3.11 -75.14 -14.78
CA GLU A 101 -3.03 -76.60 -14.91
C GLU A 101 -2.87 -77.30 -13.54
N LYS A 102 -1.98 -76.77 -12.70
CA LYS A 102 -1.76 -77.30 -11.35
C LYS A 102 -3.01 -77.14 -10.49
N PHE A 103 -3.64 -75.97 -10.52
CA PHE A 103 -4.86 -75.69 -9.76
C PHE A 103 -6.01 -76.62 -10.16
N LEU A 104 -6.21 -76.83 -11.48
CA LEU A 104 -7.27 -77.68 -11.99
C LEU A 104 -7.02 -79.16 -11.67
N ALA A 105 -5.76 -79.61 -11.70
CA ALA A 105 -5.38 -80.97 -11.31
C ALA A 105 -5.74 -81.30 -9.85
N GLU A 106 -5.69 -80.31 -8.96
CA GLU A 106 -6.06 -80.44 -7.55
C GLU A 106 -7.58 -80.45 -7.31
N GLN A 107 -8.41 -80.11 -8.32
CA GLN A 107 -9.87 -80.13 -8.19
C GLN A 107 -10.44 -81.55 -8.35
N PRO A 108 -11.53 -81.90 -7.64
CA PRO A 108 -12.19 -83.19 -7.81
C PRO A 108 -12.59 -83.46 -9.27
N ALA A 109 -12.37 -84.69 -9.74
CA ALA A 109 -12.84 -85.12 -11.04
C ALA A 109 -14.38 -85.16 -11.07
N VAL A 110 -14.98 -84.75 -12.18
CA VAL A 110 -16.43 -84.84 -12.41
C VAL A 110 -16.66 -85.85 -13.53
N VAL A 111 -17.56 -86.81 -13.28
CA VAL A 111 -17.89 -87.87 -14.23
C VAL A 111 -19.12 -87.47 -15.05
N GLY A 112 -19.11 -87.78 -16.34
CA GLY A 112 -20.21 -87.51 -17.28
C GLY A 112 -19.72 -87.02 -18.63
N ALA A 113 -20.62 -86.93 -19.62
CA ALA A 113 -20.31 -86.44 -20.96
C ALA A 113 -19.77 -84.99 -20.94
N ASP A 114 -20.27 -84.17 -20.02
CA ASP A 114 -19.88 -82.75 -19.86
C ASP A 114 -18.96 -82.51 -18.64
N GLY A 115 -18.29 -83.58 -18.17
CA GLY A 115 -17.55 -83.57 -16.91
C GLY A 115 -16.46 -82.49 -16.84
N GLU A 116 -15.76 -82.23 -17.94
CA GLU A 116 -14.70 -81.22 -18.01
C GLU A 116 -15.25 -79.79 -17.82
N LEU A 117 -16.32 -79.43 -18.54
CA LEU A 117 -16.94 -78.11 -18.45
C LEU A 117 -17.55 -77.88 -17.06
N VAL A 118 -18.22 -78.90 -16.49
CA VAL A 118 -18.75 -78.84 -15.13
C VAL A 118 -17.62 -78.74 -14.10
N ARG A 119 -16.49 -79.42 -14.31
CA ARG A 119 -15.31 -79.32 -13.45
C ARG A 119 -14.73 -77.91 -13.47
N ILE A 120 -14.57 -77.29 -14.63
CA ILE A 120 -14.14 -75.88 -14.76
C ILE A 120 -15.12 -74.97 -14.03
N GLY A 121 -16.43 -75.11 -14.27
CA GLY A 121 -17.45 -74.29 -13.62
C GLY A 121 -17.44 -74.39 -12.10
N LYS A 122 -17.25 -75.60 -11.54
CA LYS A 122 -17.10 -75.80 -10.09
C LYS A 122 -15.79 -75.22 -9.58
N ALA A 123 -14.67 -75.49 -10.27
CA ALA A 123 -13.35 -74.98 -9.90
C ALA A 123 -13.34 -73.45 -9.81
N VAL A 124 -13.93 -72.77 -10.79
CA VAL A 124 -14.02 -71.32 -10.83
C VAL A 124 -14.88 -70.80 -9.67
N ASN A 125 -16.12 -71.28 -9.57
CA ASN A 125 -17.09 -70.72 -8.62
C ASN A 125 -16.81 -71.06 -7.16
N GLN A 126 -16.23 -72.23 -6.88
CA GLN A 126 -16.05 -72.72 -5.50
C GLN A 126 -14.65 -72.44 -4.96
N SER A 127 -13.61 -72.46 -5.81
CA SER A 127 -12.22 -72.42 -5.37
C SER A 127 -11.48 -71.18 -5.89
N LEU A 128 -11.52 -70.92 -7.20
CA LEU A 128 -10.74 -69.84 -7.82
C LEU A 128 -11.14 -68.46 -7.29
N LEU A 129 -12.44 -68.15 -7.24
CA LEU A 129 -12.92 -66.86 -6.77
C LEU A 129 -12.49 -66.57 -5.33
N ALA A 130 -12.50 -67.58 -4.46
CA ALA A 130 -12.04 -67.44 -3.08
C ALA A 130 -10.52 -67.18 -3.01
N ILE A 131 -9.72 -67.83 -3.86
CA ILE A 131 -8.27 -67.60 -3.96
C ILE A 131 -8.00 -66.17 -4.46
N LEU A 132 -8.70 -65.73 -5.50
CA LEU A 132 -8.55 -64.38 -6.06
C LEU A 132 -8.98 -63.30 -5.07
N ASP A 133 -10.10 -63.49 -4.37
CA ASP A 133 -10.56 -62.58 -3.32
C ASP A 133 -9.56 -62.50 -2.15
N SER A 134 -9.02 -63.63 -1.72
CA SER A 134 -7.95 -63.67 -0.70
C SER A 134 -6.69 -62.93 -1.16
N ARG A 135 -6.28 -63.14 -2.43
CA ARG A 135 -5.13 -62.44 -3.02
C ARG A 135 -5.38 -60.94 -3.12
N TYR A 136 -6.57 -60.53 -3.57
CA TYR A 136 -6.98 -59.14 -3.63
C TYR A 136 -6.94 -58.48 -2.25
N LYS A 137 -7.54 -59.11 -1.23
CA LYS A 137 -7.50 -58.64 0.16
C LYS A 137 -6.08 -58.50 0.68
N ARG A 138 -5.18 -59.44 0.36
CA ARG A 138 -3.76 -59.35 0.73
C ARG A 138 -3.06 -58.17 0.06
N LEU A 139 -3.28 -57.95 -1.23
CA LEU A 139 -2.71 -56.80 -1.95
C LEU A 139 -3.25 -55.49 -1.38
N LYS A 140 -4.54 -55.43 -1.05
CA LYS A 140 -5.15 -54.25 -0.44
C LYS A 140 -4.57 -53.96 0.94
N LEU A 141 -4.33 -55.00 1.75
CA LEU A 141 -3.67 -54.85 3.04
C LEU A 141 -2.25 -54.29 2.89
N LEU A 142 -1.45 -54.79 1.94
CA LEU A 142 -0.10 -54.28 1.67
C LEU A 142 -0.11 -52.80 1.30
N GLN A 143 -1.07 -52.39 0.46
CA GLN A 143 -1.24 -50.98 0.11
C GLN A 143 -1.54 -50.12 1.34
N LEU A 144 -2.49 -50.56 2.19
CA LEU A 144 -2.86 -49.83 3.41
C LEU A 144 -1.70 -49.76 4.41
N GLU A 145 -0.93 -50.82 4.56
CA GLU A 145 0.28 -50.86 5.40
C GLU A 145 1.33 -49.84 4.93
N GLU A 146 1.48 -49.66 3.61
CA GLU A 146 2.38 -48.67 3.01
C GLU A 146 1.86 -47.24 3.25
N GLU A 147 0.60 -46.97 2.97
CA GLU A 147 -0.04 -45.67 3.22
C GLU A 147 0.07 -45.26 4.70
N MET A 148 -0.13 -46.22 5.62
CA MET A 148 -0.02 -46.01 7.06
C MET A 148 1.43 -45.75 7.49
N ARG A 149 2.39 -46.45 6.89
CA ARG A 149 3.83 -46.20 7.11
C ARG A 149 4.22 -44.79 6.67
N ASP A 150 3.74 -44.35 5.52
CA ASP A 150 4.00 -43.01 4.99
C ASP A 150 3.36 -41.91 5.84
N LEU A 151 2.12 -42.11 6.28
CA LEU A 151 1.47 -41.21 7.24
C LEU A 151 2.29 -41.10 8.53
N LYS A 152 2.71 -42.23 9.09
CA LYS A 152 3.54 -42.30 10.31
C LYS A 152 4.87 -41.57 10.13
N ASN A 153 5.52 -41.72 8.98
CA ASN A 153 6.77 -41.03 8.67
C ASN A 153 6.59 -39.51 8.53
N ARG A 154 5.54 -39.07 7.83
CA ARG A 154 5.19 -37.65 7.72
C ARG A 154 4.91 -37.03 9.09
N LEU A 155 4.11 -37.69 9.93
CA LEU A 155 3.80 -37.21 11.27
C LEU A 155 5.03 -37.19 12.18
N LYS A 156 5.92 -38.19 12.10
CA LYS A 156 7.21 -38.18 12.83
C LYS A 156 8.07 -36.96 12.45
N LEU A 157 8.19 -36.66 11.16
CA LEU A 157 8.95 -35.49 10.70
C LEU A 157 8.33 -34.19 11.22
N ARG A 158 7.01 -34.04 11.11
CA ARG A 158 6.29 -32.85 11.59
C ARG A 158 6.36 -32.70 13.10
N ALA A 159 6.29 -33.78 13.86
CA ALA A 159 6.44 -33.75 15.32
C ALA A 159 7.84 -33.28 15.76
N ARG A 160 8.89 -33.62 14.99
CA ARG A 160 10.25 -33.13 15.26
C ARG A 160 10.37 -31.62 15.02
N LEU A 161 9.73 -31.10 13.97
CA LEU A 161 9.74 -29.68 13.63
C LEU A 161 8.87 -28.85 14.59
N ALA A 162 7.73 -29.40 15.02
CA ALA A 162 6.74 -28.72 15.85
C ALA A 162 6.61 -29.38 17.23
N LYS A 163 7.71 -29.45 17.99
CA LYS A 163 7.78 -30.19 19.28
C LYS A 163 6.74 -29.76 20.30
N SER A 164 6.30 -28.50 20.28
CA SER A 164 5.29 -27.96 21.19
C SER A 164 3.84 -28.22 20.74
N SER A 165 3.62 -28.72 19.52
CA SER A 165 2.28 -28.96 18.99
C SER A 165 1.68 -30.24 19.58
N LYS A 166 0.78 -30.07 20.56
CA LYS A 166 0.03 -31.17 21.16
C LYS A 166 -0.81 -31.96 20.14
N VAL A 167 -1.34 -31.27 19.12
CA VAL A 167 -2.19 -31.88 18.09
C VAL A 167 -1.40 -32.84 17.21
N ILE A 168 -0.21 -32.44 16.77
CA ILE A 168 0.66 -33.31 15.96
C ILE A 168 1.14 -34.51 16.78
N SER A 169 1.46 -34.31 18.06
CA SER A 169 1.83 -35.40 18.97
C SER A 169 0.68 -36.39 19.18
N LYS A 170 -0.57 -35.90 19.35
CA LYS A 170 -1.76 -36.76 19.45
C LYS A 170 -2.04 -37.53 18.16
N LEU A 171 -1.96 -36.88 16.99
CA LEU A 171 -2.08 -37.57 15.69
C LEU A 171 -1.02 -38.66 15.52
N LEU A 172 0.23 -38.39 15.91
CA LEU A 172 1.30 -39.37 15.83
C LEU A 172 1.08 -40.56 16.79
N ALA A 173 0.57 -40.31 17.99
CA ALA A 173 0.22 -41.38 18.94
C ALA A 173 -0.94 -42.23 18.39
N ALA A 174 -2.02 -41.61 17.94
CA ALA A 174 -3.17 -42.30 17.37
C ALA A 174 -2.81 -43.18 16.16
N VAL A 175 -1.91 -42.71 15.27
CA VAL A 175 -1.41 -43.50 14.13
C VAL A 175 -0.42 -44.59 14.56
N LYS A 176 0.30 -44.41 15.68
CA LYS A 176 1.18 -45.45 16.21
C LYS A 176 0.40 -46.60 16.82
N ASP A 177 -0.69 -46.26 17.51
CA ASP A 177 -1.52 -47.19 18.29
C ASP A 177 -2.73 -47.67 17.47
N GLU A 178 -2.86 -47.20 16.22
CA GLU A 178 -3.93 -47.54 15.28
C GLU A 178 -5.35 -47.27 15.82
N HIS A 179 -5.47 -46.22 16.66
CA HIS A 179 -6.72 -45.80 17.29
C HIS A 179 -7.46 -44.76 16.45
N SER A 180 -8.52 -45.19 15.75
CA SER A 180 -9.32 -44.36 14.83
C SER A 180 -10.03 -43.18 15.49
N ASN A 181 -10.59 -43.38 16.70
CA ASN A 181 -11.28 -42.32 17.43
C ASN A 181 -10.31 -41.21 17.85
N ASP A 182 -9.16 -41.56 18.43
CA ASP A 182 -8.13 -40.58 18.82
C ASP A 182 -7.58 -39.81 17.62
N TYR A 183 -7.45 -40.48 16.47
CA TYR A 183 -7.06 -39.84 15.22
C TYR A 183 -8.09 -38.81 14.78
N ARG A 184 -9.39 -39.16 14.80
CA ARG A 184 -10.47 -38.24 14.46
C ARG A 184 -10.47 -37.02 15.36
N ASP A 185 -10.42 -37.20 16.69
CA ASP A 185 -10.45 -36.09 17.64
C ASP A 185 -9.25 -35.13 17.44
N ALA A 186 -8.06 -35.69 17.21
CA ALA A 186 -6.87 -34.90 16.94
C ALA A 186 -6.94 -34.20 15.57
N TYR A 187 -7.54 -34.83 14.56
CA TYR A 187 -7.72 -34.26 13.24
C TYR A 187 -8.77 -33.14 13.23
N GLU A 188 -9.90 -33.31 13.91
CA GLU A 188 -10.91 -32.27 14.10
C GLU A 188 -10.32 -31.06 14.81
N ARG A 189 -9.50 -31.29 15.85
CA ARG A 189 -8.76 -30.20 16.51
C ARG A 189 -7.79 -29.50 15.56
N LEU A 190 -7.15 -30.22 14.64
CA LEU A 190 -6.30 -29.60 13.62
C LEU A 190 -7.11 -28.72 12.67
N LEU A 191 -8.29 -29.17 12.24
CA LEU A 191 -9.19 -28.40 11.39
C LEU A 191 -9.70 -27.14 12.10
N GLU A 192 -10.05 -27.24 13.38
CA GLU A 192 -10.45 -26.08 14.20
C GLU A 192 -9.30 -25.07 14.35
N LEU A 193 -8.06 -25.52 14.55
CA LEU A 193 -6.92 -24.62 14.59
C LEU A 193 -6.67 -23.95 13.23
N LYS A 194 -6.88 -24.69 12.14
CA LYS A 194 -6.73 -24.17 10.78
C LYS A 194 -7.81 -23.12 10.46
N SER A 195 -9.05 -23.31 10.91
CA SER A 195 -10.12 -22.33 10.68
C SER A 195 -9.85 -21.00 11.39
N ARG A 196 -9.19 -21.03 12.55
CA ARG A 196 -8.77 -19.83 13.31
C ARG A 196 -7.52 -19.13 12.77
N GLN A 197 -6.90 -19.64 11.70
CA GLN A 197 -5.68 -19.05 11.14
C GLN A 197 -5.92 -17.62 10.64
N ALA A 198 -7.06 -17.38 9.98
CA ALA A 198 -7.43 -16.06 9.48
C ALA A 198 -7.57 -15.04 10.63
N ASP A 199 -8.23 -15.41 11.73
CA ASP A 199 -8.39 -14.56 12.91
C ASP A 199 -7.04 -14.26 13.58
N LEU A 200 -6.14 -15.25 13.64
CA LEU A 200 -4.81 -15.07 14.20
C LEU A 200 -3.97 -14.09 13.38
N ASP A 201 -4.03 -14.20 12.05
CA ASP A 201 -3.30 -13.32 11.15
C ASP A 201 -3.86 -11.90 11.18
N LEU A 202 -5.19 -11.75 11.20
CA LEU A 202 -5.84 -10.45 11.43
C LEU A 202 -5.40 -9.83 12.77
N ARG A 203 -5.42 -10.62 13.85
CA ARG A 203 -4.98 -10.17 15.18
C ARG A 203 -3.52 -9.69 15.15
N ARG A 204 -2.63 -10.40 14.47
CA ARG A 204 -1.21 -9.99 14.35
C ARG A 204 -1.08 -8.65 13.62
N THR A 205 -1.79 -8.47 12.51
CA THR A 205 -1.81 -7.22 11.74
C THR A 205 -2.32 -6.05 12.57
N LEU A 206 -3.44 -6.22 13.28
CA LEU A 206 -4.01 -5.17 14.13
C LEU A 206 -3.09 -4.82 15.31
N LEU A 207 -2.44 -5.81 15.92
CA LEU A 207 -1.47 -5.55 16.99
C LEU A 207 -0.24 -4.81 16.51
N ALA A 208 0.28 -5.15 15.32
CA ALA A 208 1.42 -4.43 14.73
C ALA A 208 1.06 -2.95 14.47
N LYS A 209 -0.16 -2.69 13.98
CA LYS A 209 -0.67 -1.32 13.80
C LYS A 209 -0.81 -0.57 15.13
N LEU A 210 -1.26 -1.25 16.19
CA LEU A 210 -1.38 -0.63 17.50
C LEU A 210 -0.02 -0.33 18.14
N GLU A 211 0.95 -1.23 17.97
CA GLU A 211 2.27 -1.15 18.58
C GLU A 211 3.06 0.09 18.15
N SER A 212 2.84 0.62 16.94
CA SER A 212 3.48 1.86 16.48
C SER A 212 3.07 3.10 17.27
N ALA A 213 1.88 3.10 17.86
CA ALA A 213 1.34 4.23 18.62
C ALA A 213 1.27 3.96 20.14
N ALA A 214 1.09 2.70 20.54
CA ALA A 214 0.90 2.31 21.93
C ALA A 214 1.56 0.94 22.23
N PRO A 215 2.89 0.87 22.31
CA PRO A 215 3.62 -0.39 22.45
C PRO A 215 3.26 -1.16 23.73
N SER A 216 3.11 -0.46 24.86
CA SER A 216 2.74 -1.11 26.13
C SER A 216 1.33 -1.70 26.09
N TRP A 217 0.39 -1.02 25.42
CA TRP A 217 -0.98 -1.53 25.28
C TRP A 217 -1.05 -2.72 24.33
N ALA A 218 -0.35 -2.64 23.19
CA ALA A 218 -0.22 -3.76 22.26
C ALA A 218 0.42 -4.99 22.95
N ALA A 219 1.46 -4.80 23.76
CA ALA A 219 2.11 -5.87 24.52
C ALA A 219 1.15 -6.51 25.55
N ALA A 220 0.33 -5.71 26.23
CA ALA A 220 -0.65 -6.21 27.19
C ALA A 220 -1.72 -7.10 26.53
N ILE A 221 -2.26 -6.66 25.38
CA ILE A 221 -3.20 -7.47 24.59
C ILE A 221 -2.51 -8.72 24.02
N ARG A 222 -1.27 -8.57 23.53
CA ARG A 222 -0.46 -9.66 22.95
C ARG A 222 -0.30 -10.81 23.94
N ASN A 223 0.10 -10.48 25.16
CA ASN A 223 0.41 -11.40 26.25
C ASN A 223 -0.81 -11.75 27.12
N ARG A 224 -1.98 -11.20 26.78
CA ARG A 224 -3.24 -11.38 27.52
C ARG A 224 -3.12 -11.04 29.01
N THR A 225 -2.46 -9.93 29.34
CA THR A 225 -2.24 -9.53 30.73
C THR A 225 -3.45 -8.81 31.31
N GLY A 226 -3.85 -9.19 32.53
CA GLY A 226 -4.90 -8.52 33.29
C GLY A 226 -6.22 -8.36 32.53
N VAL A 227 -6.78 -7.14 32.56
CA VAL A 227 -8.05 -6.82 31.90
C VAL A 227 -7.98 -6.93 30.37
N HIS A 228 -6.79 -6.80 29.77
CA HIS A 228 -6.58 -6.85 28.32
C HIS A 228 -6.44 -8.28 27.77
N GLY A 229 -6.49 -9.31 28.62
CA GLY A 229 -6.50 -10.71 28.21
C GLY A 229 -7.88 -11.29 27.90
N ARG A 230 -8.94 -10.55 28.21
CA ARG A 230 -10.34 -10.95 28.01
C ARG A 230 -10.75 -10.91 26.53
N GLY A 231 -11.86 -11.55 26.20
CA GLY A 231 -12.42 -11.56 24.84
C GLY A 231 -12.98 -10.20 24.40
N GLU A 232 -13.30 -9.36 25.38
CA GLU A 232 -13.86 -8.03 25.19
C GLU A 232 -12.99 -6.98 25.88
N PRO A 233 -12.88 -5.77 25.33
CA PRO A 233 -12.13 -4.71 25.96
C PRO A 233 -12.81 -4.19 27.24
N PRO A 234 -12.04 -3.65 28.19
CA PRO A 234 -12.63 -3.01 29.36
C PRO A 234 -13.29 -1.68 28.97
N ARG A 235 -14.62 -1.58 29.16
CA ARG A 235 -15.43 -0.38 28.86
C ARG A 235 -15.28 0.05 27.40
N ASP A 236 -15.23 1.36 27.14
CA ASP A 236 -15.09 1.96 25.80
C ASP A 236 -13.61 2.25 25.46
N PRO A 237 -13.00 1.51 24.51
CA PRO A 237 -11.64 1.76 24.03
C PRO A 237 -11.47 3.13 23.39
N THR A 238 -12.51 3.66 22.75
CA THR A 238 -12.45 4.93 22.02
C THR A 238 -12.28 6.09 22.99
N ALA A 239 -13.13 6.16 24.01
CA ALA A 239 -13.00 7.15 25.07
C ALA A 239 -11.67 7.04 25.81
N ALA A 240 -11.21 5.82 26.13
CA ALA A 240 -9.93 5.60 26.79
C ALA A 240 -8.74 6.06 25.93
N TRP A 241 -8.79 5.81 24.62
CA TRP A 241 -7.77 6.27 23.67
C TRP A 241 -7.73 7.79 23.56
N THR A 242 -8.89 8.44 23.42
CA THR A 242 -8.98 9.92 23.41
C THR A 242 -8.43 10.51 24.70
N TRP A 243 -8.77 9.95 25.86
CA TRP A 243 -8.24 10.43 27.13
C TRP A 243 -6.71 10.33 27.17
N ARG A 244 -6.13 9.21 26.72
CA ARG A 244 -4.68 9.02 26.71
C ARG A 244 -3.98 10.04 25.80
N GLN A 245 -4.53 10.29 24.61
CA GLN A 245 -3.99 11.29 23.69
C GLN A 245 -4.01 12.71 24.30
N LEU A 246 -5.11 13.07 24.98
CA LEU A 246 -5.22 14.37 25.65
C LEU A 246 -4.23 14.48 26.82
N ASN A 247 -4.11 13.43 27.64
CA ASN A 247 -3.16 13.42 28.74
C ASN A 247 -1.72 13.56 28.25
N ASP A 248 -1.32 12.78 27.23
CA ASP A 248 0.03 12.83 26.66
C ASP A 248 0.35 14.21 26.06
N GLU A 249 -0.64 14.85 25.41
CA GLU A 249 -0.47 16.21 24.88
C GLU A 249 -0.38 17.26 25.99
N LEU A 250 -1.14 17.10 27.09
CA LEU A 250 -1.03 17.98 28.26
C LEU A 250 0.34 17.83 28.94
N ASP A 251 0.80 16.60 29.16
CA ASP A 251 2.13 16.31 29.73
C ASP A 251 3.24 16.89 28.84
N ARG A 252 3.12 16.74 27.50
CA ARG A 252 4.07 17.32 26.54
C ARG A 252 4.12 18.84 26.63
N ARG A 253 2.97 19.51 26.77
CA ARG A 253 2.90 20.97 26.93
C ARG A 253 3.43 21.43 28.28
N ALA A 254 3.11 20.71 29.35
CA ALA A 254 3.61 20.99 30.69
C ALA A 254 5.14 20.81 30.80
N GLY A 255 5.71 19.91 30.00
CA GLY A 255 7.16 19.71 29.91
C GLY A 255 7.94 20.87 29.27
N VAL A 256 7.27 21.84 28.65
CA VAL A 256 7.92 23.03 28.09
C VAL A 256 7.99 24.13 29.14
N SER A 257 9.20 24.45 29.61
CA SER A 257 9.42 25.58 30.51
C SER A 257 9.24 26.91 29.77
N LEU A 258 8.18 27.65 30.14
CA LEU A 258 7.94 29.01 29.64
C LEU A 258 9.12 29.93 29.95
N GLU A 259 9.71 29.78 31.14
CA GLU A 259 10.87 30.56 31.59
C GLU A 259 12.10 30.31 30.71
N ALA A 260 12.36 29.05 30.33
CA ALA A 260 13.46 28.71 29.43
C ALA A 260 13.27 29.32 28.03
N LEU A 261 12.03 29.32 27.51
CA LEU A 261 11.69 29.95 26.24
C LEU A 261 11.85 31.47 26.29
N GLN A 262 11.38 32.11 27.37
CA GLN A 262 11.51 33.56 27.56
C GLN A 262 12.97 33.98 27.65
N THR A 263 13.76 33.30 28.48
CA THR A 263 15.21 33.53 28.60
C THR A 263 15.91 33.41 27.24
N ARG A 264 15.55 32.40 26.44
CA ARG A 264 16.12 32.20 25.10
C ARG A 264 15.72 33.32 24.14
N SER A 265 14.47 33.79 24.21
CA SER A 265 13.97 34.91 23.41
C SER A 265 14.71 36.21 23.71
N GLU A 266 14.88 36.54 25.00
CA GLU A 266 15.62 37.71 25.46
C GLU A 266 17.09 37.66 25.03
N LYS A 267 17.74 36.49 25.18
CA LYS A 267 19.11 36.27 24.70
C LYS A 267 19.23 36.52 23.19
N PHE A 268 18.31 35.99 22.39
CA PHE A 268 18.34 36.20 20.94
C PHE A 268 18.06 37.65 20.55
N ARG A 269 17.18 38.36 21.25
CA ARG A 269 16.97 39.80 21.04
C ARG A 269 18.25 40.60 21.29
N GLU A 270 18.96 40.30 22.38
CA GLU A 270 20.22 41.00 22.69
C GLU A 270 21.32 40.66 21.68
N GLN A 271 21.42 39.40 21.24
CA GLN A 271 22.33 39.01 20.17
C GLN A 271 22.02 39.72 18.85
N LEU A 272 20.73 39.77 18.46
CA LEU A 272 20.29 40.48 17.27
C LEU A 272 20.67 41.96 17.34
N ARG A 273 20.41 42.62 18.47
CA ARG A 273 20.77 44.03 18.70
C ARG A 273 22.27 44.25 18.50
N ARG A 274 23.11 43.43 19.15
CA ARG A 274 24.59 43.52 19.03
C ARG A 274 25.08 43.33 17.61
N ILE A 275 24.56 42.31 16.91
CA ILE A 275 24.95 42.03 15.53
C ILE A 275 24.52 43.16 14.60
N THR A 276 23.30 43.67 14.76
CA THR A 276 22.77 44.79 13.97
C THR A 276 23.62 46.05 14.17
N VAL A 277 23.97 46.41 15.41
CA VAL A 277 24.85 47.55 15.68
C VAL A 277 26.22 47.36 15.02
N SER A 278 26.83 46.17 15.16
CA SER A 278 28.11 45.87 14.52
C SER A 278 28.04 45.93 13.00
N LEU A 279 26.93 45.49 12.42
CA LEU A 279 26.71 45.54 10.98
C LEU A 279 26.54 46.99 10.48
N ILE A 280 25.77 47.80 11.20
CA ILE A 280 25.58 49.23 10.90
C ILE A 280 26.94 49.93 10.92
N ASP A 281 27.73 49.73 11.98
CA ASP A 281 29.07 50.31 12.13
C ASP A 281 29.98 49.95 10.95
N LYS A 282 30.13 48.65 10.66
CA LYS A 282 30.96 48.19 9.53
C LYS A 282 30.49 48.71 8.18
N ARG A 283 29.17 48.76 7.94
CA ARG A 283 28.61 49.31 6.69
C ARG A 283 28.85 50.81 6.56
N ALA A 284 28.64 51.56 7.64
CA ALA A 284 28.88 53.00 7.69
C ALA A 284 30.34 53.32 7.39
N TRP A 285 31.30 52.65 8.06
CA TRP A 285 32.72 52.83 7.80
C TRP A 285 33.15 52.42 6.39
N SER A 286 32.59 51.33 5.86
CA SER A 286 32.91 50.89 4.48
C SER A 286 32.45 51.90 3.43
N ALA A 287 31.20 52.39 3.54
CA ALA A 287 30.68 53.42 2.65
C ALA A 287 31.48 54.73 2.77
N GLN A 288 31.83 55.11 4.00
CA GLN A 288 32.65 56.27 4.31
C GLN A 288 34.06 56.19 3.69
N ALA A 289 34.70 55.03 3.77
CA ALA A 289 36.02 54.79 3.18
C ALA A 289 35.97 54.87 1.64
N ARG A 290 34.91 54.34 1.01
CA ARG A 290 34.74 54.38 -0.46
C ARG A 290 34.51 55.77 -1.01
N ARG A 291 33.79 56.64 -0.29
CA ARG A 291 33.41 57.99 -0.76
C ARG A 291 34.46 59.08 -0.50
N THR A 292 35.46 58.81 0.34
CA THR A 292 36.45 59.81 0.76
C THR A 292 37.76 59.67 -0.02
N SER A 293 38.09 60.67 -0.84
CA SER A 293 39.37 60.71 -1.58
C SER A 293 40.55 61.11 -0.68
N SER A 294 41.78 60.79 -1.12
CA SER A 294 43.00 61.20 -0.40
C SER A 294 43.13 62.72 -0.24
N ARG A 295 42.68 63.50 -1.24
CA ARG A 295 42.66 64.97 -1.19
C ARG A 295 41.68 65.48 -0.13
N GLN A 296 40.47 64.92 -0.09
CA GLN A 296 39.46 65.24 0.93
C GLN A 296 39.94 64.91 2.34
N ARG A 297 40.63 63.78 2.52
CA ARG A 297 41.22 63.40 3.82
C ARG A 297 42.31 64.36 4.26
N GLN A 298 43.20 64.78 3.35
CA GLN A 298 44.24 65.78 3.64
C GLN A 298 43.64 67.15 3.97
N ALA A 299 42.62 67.59 3.21
CA ALA A 299 41.91 68.83 3.49
C ALA A 299 41.19 68.79 4.86
N LEU A 300 40.64 67.64 5.27
CA LEU A 300 40.02 67.46 6.59
C LEU A 300 41.03 67.58 7.73
N VAL A 301 42.18 66.90 7.63
CA VAL A 301 43.26 67.02 8.62
C VAL A 301 43.80 68.44 8.66
N GLY A 302 44.04 69.04 7.50
CA GLY A 302 44.49 70.42 7.38
C GLY A 302 43.48 71.43 7.91
N TRP A 303 42.19 71.20 7.77
CA TRP A 303 41.13 72.01 8.39
C TRP A 303 41.19 71.89 9.91
N LEU A 304 41.27 70.67 10.44
CA LEU A 304 41.32 70.41 11.88
C LEU A 304 42.54 71.07 12.55
N ASP A 305 43.70 71.03 11.90
CA ASP A 305 44.91 71.73 12.35
C ASP A 305 44.77 73.25 12.26
N THR A 306 44.07 73.77 11.24
CA THR A 306 43.78 75.20 11.08
C THR A 306 42.84 75.70 12.18
N ILE A 307 41.78 74.93 12.50
CA ILE A 307 40.85 75.22 13.59
C ILE A 307 41.57 75.20 14.96
N ARG A 308 42.46 74.22 15.20
CA ARG A 308 43.30 74.19 16.42
C ARG A 308 44.17 75.42 16.57
N ARG A 309 44.74 75.93 15.47
CA ARG A 309 45.57 77.15 15.47
C ARG A 309 44.78 78.43 15.71
N ILE A 310 43.47 78.46 15.39
CA ILE A 310 42.59 79.57 15.72
C ILE A 310 42.38 79.68 17.24
N GLY A 311 42.32 78.54 17.95
CA GLY A 311 42.29 78.49 19.42
C GLY A 311 41.20 79.37 20.04
N LYS A 312 41.57 80.24 21.00
CA LYS A 312 40.65 81.19 21.67
C LYS A 312 40.20 82.36 20.78
N GLY A 313 40.62 82.43 19.51
CA GLY A 313 40.07 83.36 18.51
C GLY A 313 40.56 84.82 18.60
N HIS A 314 41.66 85.08 19.31
CA HIS A 314 42.19 86.44 19.49
C HIS A 314 43.59 86.54 18.86
N GLY A 315 43.74 87.33 17.79
CA GLY A 315 45.02 87.55 17.12
C GLY A 315 44.89 88.11 15.71
N ILE A 316 45.91 88.83 15.25
CA ILE A 316 45.93 89.53 13.95
C ILE A 316 45.74 88.57 12.76
N ARG A 317 46.19 87.30 12.89
CA ARG A 317 46.08 86.27 11.84
C ARG A 317 44.77 85.46 11.90
N VAL A 318 43.87 85.72 12.85
CA VAL A 318 42.65 84.93 13.04
C VAL A 318 41.69 85.05 11.85
N SER A 319 41.53 86.25 11.28
CA SER A 319 40.69 86.44 10.09
C SER A 319 41.21 85.64 8.89
N LEU A 320 42.52 85.65 8.66
CA LEU A 320 43.18 84.88 7.60
C LEU A 320 43.04 83.37 7.83
N LEU A 321 43.23 82.91 9.07
CA LEU A 321 43.07 81.49 9.43
C LEU A 321 41.61 81.03 9.31
N ARG A 322 40.63 81.88 9.60
CA ARG A 322 39.19 81.59 9.39
C ARG A 322 38.86 81.45 7.91
N ALA A 323 39.36 82.35 7.07
CA ALA A 323 39.17 82.25 5.62
C ALA A 323 39.81 80.97 5.05
N GLU A 324 41.00 80.60 5.54
CA GLU A 324 41.68 79.37 5.14
C GLU A 324 40.96 78.11 5.66
N ALA A 325 40.40 78.16 6.86
CA ALA A 325 39.54 77.09 7.38
C ALA A 325 38.27 76.94 6.54
N ALA A 326 37.57 78.02 6.21
CA ALA A 326 36.38 77.97 5.35
C ALA A 326 36.71 77.40 3.95
N ARG A 327 37.87 77.76 3.38
CA ARG A 327 38.35 77.21 2.10
C ARG A 327 38.58 75.69 2.18
N LYS A 328 39.33 75.23 3.19
CA LYS A 328 39.59 73.79 3.40
C LYS A 328 38.32 73.02 3.75
N MET A 329 37.36 73.65 4.43
CA MET A 329 36.06 73.09 4.77
C MET A 329 35.25 72.79 3.50
N SER A 330 35.24 73.70 2.53
CA SER A 330 34.59 73.48 1.24
C SER A 330 35.13 72.23 0.52
N GLU A 331 36.45 72.00 0.59
CA GLU A 331 37.07 70.82 -0.01
C GLU A 331 36.84 69.52 0.77
N CYS A 332 36.74 69.57 2.11
CA CYS A 332 36.60 68.39 2.96
C CYS A 332 35.16 68.09 3.41
N ARG A 333 34.19 68.96 3.08
CA ARG A 333 32.80 68.84 3.50
C ARG A 333 32.18 67.48 3.19
N SER A 334 32.36 66.99 1.97
CA SER A 334 31.82 65.68 1.53
C SER A 334 32.57 64.49 2.13
N ALA A 335 33.72 64.73 2.76
CA ALA A 335 34.49 63.70 3.44
C ALA A 335 33.78 63.24 4.71
N VAL A 336 33.03 64.09 5.41
CA VAL A 336 32.36 63.73 6.68
C VAL A 336 30.85 63.59 6.44
N PRO A 337 30.20 62.50 6.91
CA PRO A 337 28.81 62.20 6.53
C PRO A 337 27.80 63.03 7.32
N VAL A 338 28.18 63.40 8.54
CA VAL A 338 27.36 64.15 9.48
C VAL A 338 28.24 65.22 10.11
N TRP A 339 27.74 66.44 10.14
CA TRP A 339 28.40 67.56 10.80
C TRP A 339 27.59 67.98 12.01
N VAL A 340 28.22 67.96 13.18
CA VAL A 340 27.62 68.43 14.43
C VAL A 340 28.37 69.69 14.83
N MET A 341 27.69 70.83 14.81
CA MET A 341 28.27 72.12 15.17
C MET A 341 27.21 73.12 15.64
N PRO A 342 27.57 74.10 16.48
CA PRO A 342 26.69 75.21 16.83
C PRO A 342 26.29 76.02 15.59
N LEU A 343 25.10 76.61 15.63
CA LEU A 343 24.54 77.39 14.52
C LEU A 343 25.43 78.56 14.06
N SER A 344 26.10 79.25 14.99
CA SER A 344 27.06 80.31 14.67
C SER A 344 28.21 79.84 13.79
N ARG A 345 28.62 78.57 13.92
CA ARG A 345 29.66 77.96 13.09
C ARG A 345 29.14 77.51 11.73
N VAL A 346 27.84 77.26 11.58
CA VAL A 346 27.24 76.86 10.30
C VAL A 346 27.43 77.97 9.27
N VAL A 347 27.13 79.22 9.65
CA VAL A 347 27.26 80.40 8.77
C VAL A 347 28.72 80.68 8.41
N GLU A 348 29.66 80.42 9.34
CA GLU A 348 31.08 80.63 9.11
C GLU A 348 31.72 79.57 8.20
N ASN A 349 31.21 78.33 8.22
CA ASN A 349 31.87 77.19 7.59
C ASN A 349 31.21 76.74 6.27
N PHE A 350 29.97 77.15 5.99
CA PHE A 350 29.24 76.72 4.81
C PHE A 350 28.72 77.90 4.00
N ASP A 351 28.98 77.90 2.68
CA ASP A 351 28.41 78.89 1.76
C ASP A 351 27.01 78.43 1.31
N PRO A 352 25.93 79.15 1.69
CA PRO A 352 24.57 78.76 1.35
C PRO A 352 24.26 78.77 -0.14
N ARG A 353 25.12 79.29 -1.02
CA ARG A 353 24.91 79.20 -2.49
C ARG A 353 25.36 77.88 -3.08
N SER A 354 26.39 77.26 -2.48
CA SER A 354 26.99 76.02 -2.97
C SER A 354 26.69 74.81 -2.06
N THR A 355 26.26 75.07 -0.83
CA THR A 355 26.09 74.05 0.20
C THR A 355 24.61 73.67 0.38
N ARG A 356 24.31 72.37 0.20
CA ARG A 356 23.02 71.74 0.55
C ARG A 356 23.23 70.38 1.21
N PHE A 357 22.47 70.08 2.25
CA PHE A 357 22.43 68.80 2.93
C PHE A 357 21.11 68.10 2.63
N ASP A 358 21.13 66.77 2.54
CA ASP A 358 19.90 66.00 2.33
C ASP A 358 19.00 66.08 3.57
N VAL A 359 19.59 66.08 4.77
CA VAL A 359 18.90 66.22 6.05
C VAL A 359 19.64 67.23 6.92
N VAL A 360 18.92 68.17 7.52
CA VAL A 360 19.38 69.03 8.62
C VAL A 360 18.56 68.71 9.85
N ILE A 361 19.22 68.49 10.98
CA ILE A 361 18.57 68.28 12.28
C ILE A 361 18.93 69.48 13.16
N ILE A 362 17.90 70.20 13.62
CA ILE A 362 18.05 71.27 14.60
C ILE A 362 17.60 70.69 15.93
N ASP A 363 18.58 70.41 16.80
CA ASP A 363 18.34 69.93 18.16
C ASP A 363 18.19 71.14 19.11
N GLU A 364 17.38 71.00 20.16
CA GLU A 364 16.99 72.10 21.08
C GLU A 364 16.49 73.36 20.34
N ALA A 365 15.64 73.15 19.33
CA ALA A 365 15.10 74.21 18.49
C ALA A 365 14.27 75.25 19.26
N SER A 366 13.68 74.88 20.40
CA SER A 366 12.97 75.79 21.31
C SER A 366 13.86 76.93 21.83
N GLN A 367 15.19 76.72 21.91
CA GLN A 367 16.16 77.71 22.40
C GLN A 367 16.98 78.36 21.27
N SER A 368 16.64 78.07 20.01
CA SER A 368 17.34 78.62 18.85
C SER A 368 16.62 79.85 18.32
N ASP A 369 17.36 80.95 18.13
CA ASP A 369 16.85 82.21 17.59
C ASP A 369 16.66 82.17 16.06
N VAL A 370 16.28 83.32 15.50
CA VAL A 370 16.01 83.52 14.07
C VAL A 370 17.21 83.14 13.17
N MET A 371 18.46 83.10 13.67
CA MET A 371 19.61 82.66 12.88
C MET A 371 19.47 81.21 12.39
N ALA A 372 18.62 80.41 13.04
CA ALA A 372 18.40 79.01 12.70
C ALA A 372 17.73 78.85 11.32
N LEU A 373 17.12 79.91 10.79
CA LEU A 373 16.62 79.97 9.41
C LEU A 373 17.72 79.65 8.39
N VAL A 374 18.97 80.01 8.67
CA VAL A 374 20.10 79.68 7.78
C VAL A 374 20.28 78.16 7.71
N ALA A 375 20.10 77.44 8.81
CA ALA A 375 20.17 75.98 8.83
C ALA A 375 19.00 75.36 8.04
N LEU A 376 17.79 75.94 8.13
CA LEU A 376 16.65 75.51 7.31
C LEU A 376 16.95 75.59 5.81
N TYR A 377 17.54 76.71 5.37
CA TYR A 377 17.88 76.93 3.97
C TYR A 377 18.92 75.94 3.43
N LEU A 378 19.79 75.41 4.29
CA LEU A 378 20.82 74.46 3.91
C LEU A 378 20.28 73.03 3.72
N GLY A 379 19.09 72.68 4.23
CA GLY A 379 18.53 71.33 4.15
C GLY A 379 17.51 71.13 3.04
N LYS A 380 17.50 69.95 2.41
CA LYS A 380 16.35 69.51 1.58
C LYS A 380 15.20 69.05 2.47
N THR A 381 15.52 68.27 3.50
CA THR A 381 14.60 67.87 4.57
C THR A 381 15.15 68.43 5.88
N VAL A 382 14.28 69.03 6.69
CA VAL A 382 14.68 69.57 8.00
C VAL A 382 13.85 68.90 9.08
N LEU A 383 14.53 68.34 10.09
CA LEU A 383 13.92 67.87 11.32
C LEU A 383 14.18 68.90 12.42
N VAL A 384 13.11 69.48 12.93
CA VAL A 384 13.14 70.42 14.06
C VAL A 384 12.78 69.65 15.31
N VAL A 385 13.73 69.50 16.23
CA VAL A 385 13.59 68.77 17.49
C VAL A 385 13.61 69.79 18.63
N GLY A 386 12.51 69.87 19.36
CA GLY A 386 12.34 70.78 20.49
C GLY A 386 11.07 70.45 21.24
N ASP A 387 10.91 71.08 22.41
CA ASP A 387 9.74 70.93 23.26
C ASP A 387 9.01 72.28 23.36
N HIS A 388 7.70 72.24 23.11
CA HIS A 388 6.80 73.39 23.19
C HIS A 388 6.66 74.00 24.61
N GLU A 389 7.07 73.28 25.67
CA GLU A 389 7.01 73.74 27.06
C GLU A 389 8.31 74.43 27.53
N GLN A 390 9.37 74.44 26.72
CA GLN A 390 10.63 75.11 27.04
C GLN A 390 10.60 76.62 26.70
N VAL A 391 11.43 77.41 27.41
CA VAL A 391 11.47 78.88 27.28
C VAL A 391 12.14 79.30 25.96
N SER A 392 11.48 80.18 25.19
CA SER A 392 12.01 80.78 23.96
C SER A 392 13.24 81.67 24.23
N PRO A 393 14.09 81.93 23.22
CA PRO A 393 15.29 82.76 23.38
C PRO A 393 14.96 84.16 23.92
N SER A 394 15.71 84.63 24.91
CA SER A 394 15.51 85.98 25.46
C SER A 394 16.27 87.02 24.62
N ALA A 395 15.55 87.94 23.98
CA ALA A 395 16.11 89.06 23.19
C ALA A 395 16.72 90.18 24.08
N VAL A 396 17.64 89.84 24.97
CA VAL A 396 18.25 90.78 25.91
C VAL A 396 19.23 91.71 25.17
N GLY A 397 18.91 93.02 25.14
CA GLY A 397 19.78 94.06 24.60
C GLY A 397 19.53 94.48 23.14
N GLN A 398 18.42 94.05 22.54
CA GLN A 398 18.02 94.44 21.18
C GLN A 398 17.10 95.68 21.20
N ASP A 399 17.33 96.64 20.30
CA ASP A 399 16.44 97.81 20.11
C ASP A 399 15.30 97.44 19.15
N LEU A 400 14.11 97.28 19.72
CA LEU A 400 12.90 96.87 18.99
C LEU A 400 12.54 97.85 17.86
N GLY A 401 12.85 99.15 18.00
CA GLY A 401 12.56 100.14 16.96
C GLY A 401 13.46 99.96 15.73
N ILE A 402 14.71 99.56 15.94
CA ILE A 402 15.64 99.25 14.83
C ILE A 402 15.23 97.94 14.16
N ILE A 403 14.87 96.91 14.93
CA ILE A 403 14.43 95.61 14.38
C ILE A 403 13.18 95.76 13.53
N GLN A 404 12.18 96.50 14.02
CA GLN A 404 10.95 96.70 13.29
C GLN A 404 11.18 97.45 11.96
N ASN A 405 12.07 98.45 11.95
CA ASN A 405 12.50 99.10 10.70
C ASN A 405 13.21 98.12 9.75
N LEU A 406 14.05 97.22 10.26
CA LEU A 406 14.71 96.19 9.44
C LEU A 406 13.72 95.18 8.86
N ILE A 407 12.71 94.77 9.63
CA ILE A 407 11.63 93.88 9.16
C ILE A 407 10.87 94.56 8.01
N PHE A 408 10.46 95.82 8.18
CA PHE A 408 9.77 96.58 7.12
C PHE A 408 10.63 96.75 5.85
N GLN A 409 11.93 96.97 6.01
CA GLN A 409 12.84 97.21 4.90
C GLN A 409 13.21 95.93 4.13
N TYR A 410 13.42 94.81 4.83
CA TYR A 410 14.07 93.61 4.26
C TYR A 410 13.18 92.37 4.16
N LEU A 411 12.03 92.32 4.83
CA LEU A 411 11.10 91.19 4.78
C LEU A 411 9.74 91.49 4.10
N PRO A 412 9.64 92.38 3.07
CA PRO A 412 8.35 92.65 2.43
C PRO A 412 7.83 91.39 1.72
N GLY A 413 6.57 91.02 2.02
CA GLY A 413 5.90 89.86 1.41
C GLY A 413 6.21 88.51 2.05
N ILE A 414 6.99 88.48 3.13
CA ILE A 414 7.18 87.26 3.95
C ILE A 414 5.96 87.11 4.89
N PRO A 415 5.26 85.96 4.88
CA PRO A 415 4.15 85.72 5.81
C PRO A 415 4.59 85.84 7.27
N ASN A 416 3.75 86.47 8.10
CA ASN A 416 4.02 86.68 9.52
C ASN A 416 5.39 87.34 9.80
N SER A 417 5.84 88.27 8.95
CA SER A 417 7.13 88.97 9.07
C SER A 417 7.35 89.62 10.44
N ASP A 418 6.27 90.00 11.12
CA ASP A 418 6.28 90.61 12.45
C ASP A 418 6.80 89.66 13.55
N LEU A 419 6.77 88.34 13.31
CA LEU A 419 7.21 87.30 14.25
C LEU A 419 8.72 87.02 14.20
N TYR A 420 9.45 87.66 13.29
CA TYR A 420 10.90 87.51 13.14
C TYR A 420 11.67 88.54 13.97
N ASP A 421 11.14 88.90 15.14
CA ASP A 421 11.64 89.93 16.05
C ASP A 421 12.74 89.45 17.02
N GLY A 422 13.11 88.16 16.94
CA GLY A 422 14.12 87.55 17.80
C GLY A 422 13.60 87.04 19.15
N GLN A 423 12.31 87.20 19.45
CA GLN A 423 11.67 86.68 20.68
C GLN A 423 11.04 85.30 20.49
N ILE A 424 10.81 84.92 19.22
CA ILE A 424 10.20 83.64 18.84
C ILE A 424 11.30 82.66 18.43
N SER A 425 11.19 81.42 18.91
CA SER A 425 12.13 80.36 18.57
C SER A 425 11.90 79.81 17.16
N ILE A 426 12.92 79.17 16.58
CA ILE A 426 12.75 78.49 15.30
C ILE A 426 11.75 77.32 15.39
N TYR A 427 11.58 76.72 16.57
CA TYR A 427 10.56 75.68 16.81
C TYR A 427 9.15 76.25 16.66
N ASP A 428 8.89 77.41 17.26
CA ASP A 428 7.60 78.10 17.19
C ASP A 428 7.29 78.57 15.76
N LEU A 429 8.29 79.15 15.07
CA LEU A 429 8.18 79.54 13.67
C LEU A 429 7.88 78.32 12.76
N ALA A 430 8.55 77.19 13.00
CA ALA A 430 8.30 75.96 12.24
C ALA A 430 6.87 75.43 12.47
N ARG A 431 6.39 75.40 13.73
CA ARG A 431 5.03 74.94 14.08
C ARG A 431 3.91 75.78 13.45
N GLN A 432 4.16 77.07 13.25
CA GLN A 432 3.17 77.98 12.66
C GLN A 432 3.19 77.96 11.12
N SER A 433 4.31 77.59 10.52
CA SER A 433 4.53 77.68 9.07
C SER A 433 4.33 76.35 8.32
N PHE A 434 4.38 75.22 9.01
CA PHE A 434 4.27 73.85 8.49
C PHE A 434 3.40 73.00 9.41
#